data_AF-A0A943M5U7-F1
#
_entry.id   AF-A0A943M5U7-F1
#
_cell.length_a   1.000
_cell.length_b   1.000
_cell.length_c   1.000
_cell.angle_alpha   90.00
_cell.angle_beta   90.00
_cell.angle_gamma   90.00
#
_symmetry.space_group_name_H-M   'P 1'
#
loop_
_entity.id
_entity.type
_entity.pdbx_description
1 polymer ?
#
loop_
_entity_poly.entity_id
_entity_poly.type
_entity_poly.pdbx_seq_one_letter_code
_entity_poly.pdbx_strand_id
1 'polypeptide(L)'
;MSQQEDLDLLTRAFDSQVHQIRAHVEAFARIYWKSMPDYRQDNINRMIDAIVPRVAAGQLQIARLTNAYLLQCLTLLDLPPQTVPVDPDEITHARGMEPREVYHRPASTVYAKLAAGKSLDEAVRAGGLRLHQLIGGDMQLAHRNQAHKTLSRGRSDGIRAYRRVLTGRENCALCVVASTQRYWVEDLLPIHPGCDCNVQPLPPGMEGSQVIDQDLLDRAHAAVEDRYGSFAPDAREIDYKKMILVTEHGEYGPVMSWKETVAERRKRLRLTTPADDRFGLVGFESKKNSRKPSTTPPFMTRMLAADRSKESFDAQTRNALERIRTVGAIPRGYQFPQVLPLTKAEQTYKGGIVRGRFKENEKPPYIGIHPRLKNIQITLLHEFGHSIDWYLGNNAFASELSEVSASRRVETIHRIVNELLDTESGQSLTSDYHRSSKEVFARGFAQYIITKGSDHGLVTKVNEIHRLQRRQWATDEFAPVIPLFDALFSIE
;
A
#
# COMPACT_ATOMS: atom_id res chain seq x y z
N MET A 1 -19.53 -6.92 22.17
CA MET A 1 -19.05 -6.20 20.97
C MET A 1 -19.11 -4.72 21.31
N SER A 2 -18.09 -3.95 20.91
CA SER A 2 -18.07 -2.51 21.18
C SER A 2 -19.06 -1.79 20.25
N GLN A 3 -19.64 -0.68 20.70
CA GLN A 3 -20.55 0.17 19.91
C GLN A 3 -19.94 0.57 18.54
N GLN A 4 -18.62 0.67 18.48
CA GLN A 4 -17.86 0.94 17.26
C GLN A 4 -17.87 -0.23 16.27
N GLU A 5 -17.76 -1.48 16.76
CA GLU A 5 -17.83 -2.68 15.92
C GLU A 5 -19.20 -2.83 15.25
N ASP A 6 -20.28 -2.54 15.98
CA ASP A 6 -21.64 -2.62 15.44
C ASP A 6 -21.88 -1.61 14.31
N LEU A 7 -21.38 -0.38 14.48
CA LEU A 7 -21.46 0.63 13.44
C LEU A 7 -20.62 0.27 12.20
N ASP A 8 -19.44 -0.33 12.40
CA ASP A 8 -18.57 -0.75 11.30
C ASP A 8 -19.18 -1.91 10.52
N LEU A 9 -19.85 -2.86 11.21
CA LEU A 9 -20.63 -3.92 10.57
C LEU A 9 -21.81 -3.37 9.76
N LEU A 10 -22.57 -2.43 10.33
CA LEU A 10 -23.67 -1.75 9.64
C LEU A 10 -23.17 -1.01 8.38
N THR A 11 -22.01 -0.34 8.48
CA THR A 11 -21.39 0.37 7.36
C THR A 11 -21.00 -0.58 6.22
N ARG A 12 -20.46 -1.77 6.53
CA ARG A 12 -20.14 -2.79 5.52
C ARG A 12 -21.39 -3.33 4.82
N ALA A 13 -22.48 -3.52 5.56
CA ALA A 13 -23.75 -3.97 4.99
C ALA A 13 -24.36 -2.91 4.05
N PHE A 14 -24.32 -1.63 4.45
CA PHE A 14 -24.74 -0.51 3.62
C PHE A 14 -23.89 -0.40 2.34
N ASP A 15 -22.56 -0.43 2.47
CA ASP A 15 -21.64 -0.40 1.31
C ASP A 15 -21.95 -1.50 0.29
N SER A 16 -22.15 -2.73 0.77
CA SER A 16 -22.44 -3.87 -0.11
C SER A 16 -23.67 -3.63 -0.97
N GLN A 17 -24.74 -3.04 -0.39
CA GLN A 17 -25.97 -2.71 -1.12
C GLN A 17 -25.76 -1.57 -2.12
N VAL A 18 -25.05 -0.50 -1.72
CA VAL A 18 -24.72 0.62 -2.62
C VAL A 18 -23.88 0.12 -3.80
N HIS A 19 -22.91 -0.74 -3.54
CA HIS A 19 -22.07 -1.34 -4.56
C HIS A 19 -22.87 -2.19 -5.54
N GLN A 20 -23.80 -3.02 -5.07
CA GLN A 20 -24.67 -3.81 -5.95
C GLN A 20 -25.50 -2.94 -6.89
N ILE A 21 -26.09 -1.84 -6.40
CA ILE A 21 -26.85 -0.89 -7.22
C ILE A 21 -25.95 -0.27 -8.30
N ARG A 22 -24.78 0.24 -7.89
CA ARG A 22 -23.79 0.83 -8.80
C ARG A 22 -23.35 -0.16 -9.87
N ALA A 23 -22.96 -1.36 -9.46
CA ALA A 23 -22.48 -2.42 -10.36
C ALA A 23 -23.56 -2.81 -11.38
N HIS A 24 -24.83 -2.85 -10.99
CA HIS A 24 -25.94 -3.16 -11.88
C HIS A 24 -26.11 -2.08 -12.99
N VAL A 25 -26.12 -0.80 -12.61
CA VAL A 25 -26.27 0.32 -13.57
C VAL A 25 -25.05 0.43 -14.48
N GLU A 26 -23.85 0.29 -13.94
CA GLU A 26 -22.61 0.32 -14.71
C GLU A 26 -22.49 -0.88 -15.68
N ALA A 27 -22.93 -2.07 -15.26
CA ALA A 27 -22.94 -3.25 -16.13
C ALA A 27 -23.88 -3.06 -17.32
N PHE A 28 -25.10 -2.56 -17.07
CA PHE A 28 -26.06 -2.23 -18.12
C PHE A 28 -25.46 -1.21 -19.11
N ALA A 29 -24.94 -0.09 -18.60
CA ALA A 29 -24.36 0.96 -19.42
C ALA A 29 -23.16 0.47 -20.25
N ARG A 30 -22.29 -0.36 -19.66
CA ARG A 30 -21.14 -0.96 -20.34
C ARG A 30 -21.55 -1.91 -21.46
N ILE A 31 -22.56 -2.75 -21.23
CA ILE A 31 -23.09 -3.66 -22.24
C ILE A 31 -23.70 -2.85 -23.38
N TYR A 32 -24.57 -1.88 -23.06
CA TYR A 32 -25.20 -1.01 -24.04
C TYR A 32 -24.17 -0.27 -24.89
N TRP A 33 -23.18 0.36 -24.25
CA TRP A 33 -22.12 1.12 -24.94
C TRP A 33 -21.34 0.26 -25.95
N LYS A 34 -21.08 -1.00 -25.61
CA LYS A 34 -20.35 -1.94 -26.47
C LYS A 34 -21.21 -2.50 -27.60
N SER A 35 -22.52 -2.60 -27.41
CA SER A 35 -23.45 -3.15 -28.41
C SER A 35 -23.95 -2.11 -29.41
N MET A 36 -23.59 -0.83 -29.27
CA MET A 36 -24.04 0.20 -30.20
C MET A 36 -23.44 -0.04 -31.60
N PRO A 37 -24.25 0.11 -32.67
CA PRO A 37 -23.77 -0.12 -34.04
C PRO A 37 -22.77 0.96 -34.49
N ASP A 38 -22.94 2.19 -34.00
CA ASP A 38 -21.98 3.27 -34.12
C ASP A 38 -22.11 4.25 -32.94
N TYR A 39 -21.21 5.23 -32.90
CA TYR A 39 -21.16 6.27 -31.87
C TYR A 39 -21.63 7.62 -32.42
N ARG A 40 -22.53 7.64 -33.42
CA ARG A 40 -23.12 8.87 -33.97
C ARG A 40 -24.27 9.36 -33.10
N GLN A 41 -24.66 10.61 -33.32
CA GLN A 41 -25.61 11.33 -32.47
C GLN A 41 -26.91 10.55 -32.20
N ASP A 42 -27.51 9.91 -33.20
CA ASP A 42 -28.77 9.19 -33.03
C ASP A 42 -28.66 8.00 -32.07
N ASN A 43 -27.60 7.19 -32.20
CA ASN A 43 -27.36 6.06 -31.30
C ASN A 43 -26.94 6.52 -29.89
N ILE A 44 -26.21 7.65 -29.81
CA ILE A 44 -25.90 8.29 -28.52
C ILE A 44 -27.17 8.78 -27.82
N ASN A 45 -28.11 9.41 -28.54
CA ASN A 45 -29.38 9.84 -27.96
C ASN A 45 -30.18 8.65 -27.41
N ARG A 46 -30.28 7.55 -28.17
CA ARG A 46 -30.95 6.32 -27.71
C ARG A 46 -30.28 5.72 -26.48
N MET A 47 -28.95 5.75 -26.42
CA MET A 47 -28.20 5.33 -25.23
C MET A 47 -28.54 6.21 -24.02
N ILE A 48 -28.59 7.54 -24.19
CA ILE A 48 -28.94 8.48 -23.12
C ILE A 48 -30.36 8.20 -22.63
N ASP A 49 -31.33 8.00 -23.53
CA ASP A 49 -32.72 7.67 -23.20
C ASP A 49 -32.82 6.37 -22.38
N ALA A 50 -31.96 5.39 -22.67
CA ALA A 50 -31.91 4.15 -21.92
C ALA A 50 -31.19 4.28 -20.57
N ILE A 51 -30.09 5.02 -20.49
CA ILE A 51 -29.22 5.06 -19.30
C ILE A 51 -29.72 6.05 -18.25
N VAL A 52 -30.10 7.26 -18.64
CA VAL A 52 -30.42 8.35 -17.70
C VAL A 52 -31.52 7.96 -16.69
N PRO A 53 -32.66 7.37 -17.08
CA PRO A 53 -33.68 6.96 -16.11
C PRO A 53 -33.20 5.89 -15.13
N ARG A 54 -32.30 5.00 -15.56
CA ARG A 54 -31.72 3.94 -14.70
C ARG A 54 -30.73 4.51 -13.70
N VAL A 55 -29.93 5.49 -14.14
CA VAL A 55 -29.04 6.26 -13.26
C VAL A 55 -29.86 6.98 -12.19
N ALA A 56 -30.90 7.71 -12.61
CA ALA A 56 -31.79 8.41 -11.68
C ALA A 56 -32.40 7.46 -10.65
N ALA A 57 -32.92 6.30 -11.08
CA ALA A 57 -33.46 5.28 -10.18
C ALA A 57 -32.40 4.77 -9.17
N GLY A 58 -31.18 4.51 -9.62
CA GLY A 58 -30.06 4.09 -8.75
C GLY A 58 -29.69 5.16 -7.73
N GLN A 59 -29.63 6.43 -8.15
CA GLN A 59 -29.36 7.56 -7.25
C GLN A 59 -30.42 7.67 -6.14
N LEU A 60 -31.70 7.59 -6.50
CA LEU A 60 -32.81 7.64 -5.54
C LEU A 60 -32.78 6.46 -4.57
N GLN A 61 -32.45 5.26 -5.04
CA GLN A 61 -32.32 4.08 -4.20
C GLN A 61 -31.16 4.24 -3.19
N ILE A 62 -30.01 4.73 -3.63
CA ILE A 62 -28.85 5.00 -2.75
C ILE A 62 -29.19 6.09 -1.72
N ALA A 63 -29.90 7.15 -2.11
CA ALA A 63 -30.32 8.18 -1.16
C ALA A 63 -31.25 7.59 -0.07
N ARG A 64 -32.24 6.77 -0.46
CA ARG A 64 -33.13 6.11 0.51
C ARG A 64 -32.38 5.16 1.44
N LEU A 65 -31.45 4.37 0.90
CA LEU A 65 -30.58 3.50 1.71
C LEU A 65 -29.70 4.31 2.67
N THR A 66 -29.19 5.46 2.23
CA THR A 66 -28.38 6.35 3.06
C THR A 66 -29.15 6.84 4.27
N ASN A 67 -30.44 7.19 4.10
CA ASN A 67 -31.31 7.54 5.23
C ASN A 67 -31.49 6.38 6.21
N ALA A 68 -31.82 5.19 5.71
CA ALA A 68 -32.04 4.02 6.55
C ALA A 68 -30.76 3.62 7.31
N TYR A 69 -29.60 3.77 6.67
CA TYR A 69 -28.30 3.53 7.27
C TYR A 69 -27.98 4.54 8.37
N LEU A 70 -28.09 5.84 8.10
CA LEU A 70 -27.80 6.88 9.09
C LEU A 70 -28.78 6.85 10.26
N LEU A 71 -30.06 6.55 10.02
CA LEU A 71 -31.04 6.33 11.08
C LEU A 71 -30.57 5.25 12.07
N GLN A 72 -30.09 4.11 11.56
CA GLN A 72 -29.56 3.03 12.37
C GLN A 72 -28.26 3.40 13.08
N CYS A 73 -27.33 4.12 12.41
CA CYS A 73 -26.13 4.62 13.06
C CYS A 73 -26.46 5.51 14.26
N LEU A 74 -27.41 6.42 14.10
CA LEU A 74 -27.80 7.33 15.18
C LEU A 74 -28.48 6.58 16.33
N THR A 75 -29.31 5.59 16.02
CA THR A 75 -29.92 4.72 17.03
C THR A 75 -28.85 3.95 17.81
N LEU A 76 -27.84 3.39 17.15
CA LEU A 76 -26.71 2.71 17.81
C LEU A 76 -25.86 3.65 18.66
N LEU A 77 -25.88 4.96 18.37
CA LEU A 77 -25.16 5.99 19.11
C LEU A 77 -25.99 6.61 20.24
N ASP A 78 -27.19 6.10 20.51
CA ASP A 78 -28.16 6.70 21.42
C ASP A 78 -28.46 8.18 21.10
N LEU A 79 -28.33 8.55 19.82
CA LEU A 79 -28.64 9.88 19.31
C LEU A 79 -30.05 9.91 18.71
N PRO A 80 -30.74 11.07 18.76
CA PRO A 80 -32.09 11.20 18.22
C PRO A 80 -32.15 10.77 16.74
N PRO A 81 -33.04 9.82 16.38
CA PRO A 81 -33.13 9.31 15.02
C PRO A 81 -33.49 10.42 14.04
N GLN A 82 -32.72 10.54 12.96
CA GLN A 82 -32.94 11.53 11.90
C GLN A 82 -33.39 10.87 10.61
N THR A 83 -34.47 11.38 10.01
CA THR A 83 -34.86 11.02 8.65
C THR A 83 -35.20 12.28 7.87
N VAL A 84 -34.53 12.49 6.74
CA VAL A 84 -34.83 13.59 5.82
C VAL A 84 -35.46 12.99 4.55
N PRO A 85 -36.64 13.44 4.11
CA PRO A 85 -37.21 12.98 2.84
C PRO A 85 -36.21 13.09 1.69
N VAL A 86 -36.19 12.07 0.82
CA VAL A 86 -35.37 12.10 -0.39
C VAL A 86 -36.07 13.00 -1.40
N ASP A 87 -35.45 14.13 -1.72
CA ASP A 87 -35.87 15.04 -2.79
C ASP A 87 -35.38 14.49 -4.14
N PRO A 88 -36.28 14.07 -5.05
CA PRO A 88 -35.83 13.48 -6.30
C PRO A 88 -35.02 14.44 -7.17
N ASP A 89 -35.44 15.69 -7.26
CA ASP A 89 -34.84 16.65 -8.17
C ASP A 89 -33.44 17.03 -7.69
N GLU A 90 -33.25 17.25 -6.40
CA GLU A 90 -31.92 17.57 -5.85
C GLU A 90 -30.94 16.40 -6.00
N ILE A 91 -31.43 15.16 -5.90
CA ILE A 91 -30.60 13.97 -6.02
C ILE A 91 -30.21 13.72 -7.48
N THR A 92 -31.15 13.79 -8.43
CA THR A 92 -30.87 13.49 -9.83
C THR A 92 -30.17 14.63 -10.56
N HIS A 93 -30.32 15.88 -10.08
CA HIS A 93 -29.69 17.08 -10.67
C HIS A 93 -28.52 17.62 -9.82
N ALA A 94 -27.93 16.79 -8.95
CA ALA A 94 -26.85 17.15 -8.03
C ALA A 94 -25.61 17.81 -8.68
N ARG A 95 -25.45 17.72 -10.01
CA ARG A 95 -24.38 18.36 -10.77
C ARG A 95 -24.69 19.79 -11.22
N GLY A 96 -25.91 20.29 -10.99
CA GLY A 96 -26.37 21.59 -11.49
C GLY A 96 -26.47 21.67 -13.02
N MET A 97 -26.61 20.52 -13.68
CA MET A 97 -26.73 20.41 -15.13
C MET A 97 -27.74 19.31 -15.45
N GLU A 98 -28.47 19.48 -16.55
CA GLU A 98 -29.41 18.48 -17.04
C GLU A 98 -28.73 17.12 -17.23
N PRO A 99 -29.27 16.01 -16.68
CA PRO A 99 -28.67 14.69 -16.79
C PRO A 99 -28.39 14.31 -18.24
N ARG A 100 -29.28 14.63 -19.17
CA ARG A 100 -29.08 14.36 -20.61
C ARG A 100 -27.81 15.01 -21.15
N GLU A 101 -27.55 16.27 -20.80
CA GLU A 101 -26.34 16.99 -21.21
C GLU A 101 -25.07 16.38 -20.60
N VAL A 102 -25.13 15.95 -19.34
CA VAL A 102 -24.01 15.27 -18.69
C VAL A 102 -23.66 13.97 -19.42
N TYR A 103 -24.67 13.19 -19.81
CA TYR A 103 -24.49 11.89 -20.46
C TYR A 103 -24.16 11.96 -21.96
N HIS A 104 -24.08 13.16 -22.56
CA HIS A 104 -23.45 13.37 -23.86
C HIS A 104 -21.91 13.35 -23.82
N ARG A 105 -21.30 13.66 -22.67
CA ARG A 105 -19.83 13.79 -22.51
C ARG A 105 -19.01 12.54 -22.91
N PRO A 106 -19.50 11.29 -22.76
CA PRO A 106 -18.85 10.10 -23.31
C PRO A 106 -18.65 10.19 -24.83
N ALA A 107 -19.68 10.62 -25.57
CA ALA A 107 -19.59 10.80 -27.02
C ALA A 107 -18.63 11.93 -27.40
N SER A 108 -18.69 13.07 -26.70
CA SER A 108 -17.73 14.17 -26.87
C SER A 108 -16.27 13.69 -26.68
N THR A 109 -16.04 12.75 -25.75
CA THR A 109 -14.73 12.14 -25.54
C THR A 109 -14.31 11.28 -26.73
N VAL A 110 -15.22 10.49 -27.32
CA VAL A 110 -14.95 9.73 -28.56
C VAL A 110 -14.55 10.69 -29.68
N TYR A 111 -15.36 11.71 -29.93
CA TYR A 111 -15.14 12.67 -31.02
C TYR A 111 -13.81 13.41 -30.85
N ALA A 112 -13.49 13.86 -29.64
CA ALA A 112 -12.21 14.52 -29.36
C ALA A 112 -11.00 13.59 -29.57
N LYS A 113 -11.11 12.31 -29.23
CA LYS A 113 -10.03 11.33 -29.46
C LYS A 113 -9.83 11.02 -30.94
N LEU A 114 -10.92 10.91 -31.70
CA LEU A 114 -10.88 10.74 -33.16
C LEU A 114 -10.25 11.97 -33.83
N ALA A 115 -10.66 13.18 -33.44
CA ALA A 115 -10.07 14.42 -33.94
C ALA A 115 -8.57 14.52 -33.64
N ALA A 116 -8.11 13.94 -32.53
CA ALA A 116 -6.70 13.83 -32.18
C ALA A 116 -5.95 12.68 -32.89
N GLY A 117 -6.53 12.06 -33.92
CA GLY A 117 -5.93 11.01 -34.73
C GLY A 117 -5.82 9.64 -34.02
N LYS A 118 -6.58 9.41 -32.94
CA LYS A 118 -6.64 8.08 -32.29
C LYS A 118 -7.53 7.13 -33.07
N SER A 119 -7.26 5.83 -32.93
CA SER A 119 -8.11 4.82 -33.56
C SER A 119 -9.52 4.84 -32.97
N LEU A 120 -10.51 4.39 -33.75
CA LEU A 120 -11.90 4.28 -33.29
C LEU A 120 -11.99 3.45 -32.00
N ASP A 121 -11.28 2.33 -31.95
CA ASP A 121 -11.24 1.44 -30.79
C ASP A 121 -10.66 2.12 -29.53
N GLU A 122 -9.59 2.93 -29.67
CA GLU A 122 -9.07 3.75 -28.57
C GLU A 122 -10.06 4.83 -28.11
N ALA A 123 -10.71 5.52 -29.05
CA ALA A 123 -11.67 6.58 -28.78
C ALA A 123 -12.92 6.03 -28.06
N VAL A 124 -13.45 4.90 -28.54
CA VAL A 124 -14.60 4.20 -27.97
C VAL A 124 -14.32 3.69 -26.56
N ARG A 125 -13.13 3.13 -26.31
CA ARG A 125 -12.71 2.75 -24.96
C ARG A 125 -12.66 3.95 -24.02
N ALA A 126 -12.15 5.10 -24.49
CA ALA A 126 -12.10 6.32 -23.68
C ALA A 126 -13.49 6.86 -23.35
N GLY A 127 -14.42 6.86 -24.32
CA GLY A 127 -15.82 7.22 -24.10
C GLY A 127 -16.52 6.28 -23.11
N GLY A 128 -16.34 4.97 -23.25
CA GLY A 128 -16.91 3.98 -22.32
C GLY A 128 -16.37 4.13 -20.90
N LEU A 129 -15.07 4.41 -20.73
CA LEU A 129 -14.49 4.74 -19.42
C LEU A 129 -15.11 6.03 -18.85
N ARG A 130 -15.32 7.06 -19.67
CA ARG A 130 -15.96 8.30 -19.25
C ARG A 130 -17.39 8.06 -18.78
N LEU A 131 -18.17 7.24 -19.49
CA LEU A 131 -19.53 6.85 -19.10
C LEU A 131 -19.54 6.17 -17.73
N HIS A 132 -18.67 5.17 -17.52
CA HIS A 132 -18.53 4.47 -16.24
C HIS A 132 -18.20 5.44 -15.09
N GLN A 133 -17.28 6.38 -15.31
CA GLN A 133 -16.91 7.39 -14.30
C GLN A 133 -18.06 8.36 -13.95
N LEU A 134 -18.90 8.71 -14.92
CA LEU A 134 -20.06 9.58 -14.67
C LEU A 134 -21.09 8.86 -13.79
N ILE A 135 -21.41 7.62 -14.12
CA ILE A 135 -22.36 6.80 -13.35
C ILE A 135 -21.87 6.63 -11.91
N GLY A 136 -20.63 6.17 -11.71
CA GLY A 136 -20.07 6.02 -10.36
C GLY A 136 -20.06 7.33 -9.57
N GLY A 137 -19.75 8.45 -10.23
CA GLY A 137 -19.79 9.78 -9.61
C GLY A 137 -21.21 10.24 -9.23
N ASP A 138 -22.23 9.92 -10.03
CA ASP A 138 -23.63 10.29 -9.77
C ASP A 138 -24.20 9.53 -8.57
N MET A 139 -23.89 8.23 -8.48
CA MET A 139 -24.23 7.38 -7.33
C MET A 139 -23.60 7.92 -6.03
N GLN A 140 -22.34 8.34 -6.10
CA GLN A 140 -21.63 8.89 -4.96
C GLN A 140 -22.17 10.27 -4.53
N LEU A 141 -22.52 11.13 -5.50
CA LEU A 141 -23.16 12.42 -5.22
C LEU A 141 -24.52 12.24 -4.53
N ALA A 142 -25.30 11.24 -4.93
CA ALA A 142 -26.58 10.93 -4.30
C ALA A 142 -26.41 10.55 -2.82
N HIS A 143 -25.49 9.64 -2.51
CA HIS A 143 -25.15 9.28 -1.13
C HIS A 143 -24.72 10.52 -0.32
N ARG A 144 -23.79 11.32 -0.86
CA ARG A 144 -23.24 12.50 -0.20
C ARG A 144 -24.29 13.54 0.14
N ASN A 145 -25.12 13.91 -0.85
CA ASN A 145 -26.10 14.97 -0.68
C ASN A 145 -27.13 14.56 0.38
N GLN A 146 -27.57 13.30 0.34
CA GLN A 146 -28.49 12.79 1.34
C GLN A 146 -27.85 12.70 2.73
N ALA A 147 -26.61 12.18 2.83
CA ALA A 147 -25.91 12.08 4.10
C ALA A 147 -25.69 13.45 4.75
N HIS A 148 -25.25 14.43 3.96
CA HIS A 148 -25.07 15.80 4.41
C HIS A 148 -26.37 16.36 4.98
N LYS A 149 -27.48 16.29 4.23
CA LYS A 149 -28.79 16.76 4.73
C LYS A 149 -29.18 16.12 6.06
N THR A 150 -29.08 14.80 6.16
CA THR A 150 -29.50 14.05 7.35
C THR A 150 -28.67 14.43 8.57
N LEU A 151 -27.35 14.52 8.41
CA LEU A 151 -26.44 14.89 9.50
C LEU A 151 -26.56 16.37 9.88
N SER A 152 -26.64 17.29 8.91
CA SER A 152 -26.80 18.72 9.19
C SER A 152 -28.11 19.01 9.91
N ARG A 153 -29.20 18.27 9.61
CA ARG A 153 -30.48 18.44 10.30
C ARG A 153 -30.43 18.03 11.76
N GLY A 154 -29.77 16.93 12.10
CA GLY A 154 -29.63 16.50 13.49
C GLY A 154 -28.56 17.25 14.30
N ARG A 155 -28.02 18.35 13.76
CA ARG A 155 -27.08 19.22 14.50
C ARG A 155 -27.69 19.77 15.79
N SER A 156 -28.94 20.20 15.74
CA SER A 156 -29.67 20.68 16.93
C SER A 156 -29.83 19.58 17.99
N ASP A 157 -29.70 18.32 17.57
CA ASP A 157 -30.03 17.12 18.33
C ASP A 157 -28.76 16.40 18.80
N GLY A 158 -27.60 17.07 18.73
CA GLY A 158 -26.33 16.58 19.27
C GLY A 158 -25.38 15.96 18.24
N ILE A 159 -25.75 15.82 16.97
CA ILE A 159 -24.86 15.32 15.92
C ILE A 159 -23.92 16.45 15.47
N ARG A 160 -22.65 16.43 15.89
CA ARG A 160 -21.71 17.52 15.56
C ARG A 160 -20.68 17.13 14.53
N ALA A 161 -20.18 15.89 14.60
CA ALA A 161 -19.10 15.44 13.73
C ALA A 161 -19.35 14.05 13.14
N TYR A 162 -18.61 13.75 12.09
CA TYR A 162 -18.59 12.45 11.44
C TYR A 162 -17.16 12.08 11.05
N ARG A 163 -16.97 10.80 10.74
CA ARG A 163 -15.76 10.27 10.12
C ARG A 163 -16.07 9.65 8.77
N ARG A 164 -15.03 9.50 7.96
CA ARG A 164 -15.11 8.70 6.73
C ARG A 164 -14.73 7.26 7.04
N VAL A 165 -15.47 6.31 6.48
CA VAL A 165 -15.21 4.88 6.67
C VAL A 165 -14.77 4.28 5.35
N LEU A 166 -13.62 3.62 5.36
CA LEU A 166 -13.13 2.87 4.21
C LEU A 166 -13.87 1.55 4.11
N THR A 167 -14.40 1.25 2.93
CA THR A 167 -15.09 -0.02 2.67
C THR A 167 -14.18 -1.02 1.98
N GLY A 168 -13.02 -0.55 1.55
CA GLY A 168 -11.90 -1.34 1.08
C GLY A 168 -11.71 -1.44 -0.43
N ARG A 169 -12.78 -1.29 -1.22
CA ARG A 169 -12.81 -1.77 -2.61
C ARG A 169 -12.13 -0.84 -3.61
N GLU A 170 -12.15 0.48 -3.36
CA GLU A 170 -11.66 1.52 -4.29
C GLU A 170 -11.00 2.73 -3.58
N ASN A 171 -10.48 2.57 -2.36
CA ASN A 171 -10.02 3.71 -1.55
C ASN A 171 -8.66 4.22 -2.00
N CYS A 172 -8.48 5.50 -2.34
CA CYS A 172 -7.14 6.05 -2.61
C CYS A 172 -6.38 6.45 -1.32
N ALA A 173 -5.06 6.78 -1.33
CA ALA A 173 -4.41 7.22 -0.07
C ALA A 173 -5.08 8.44 0.54
N LEU A 174 -5.57 9.34 -0.30
CA LEU A 174 -6.26 10.52 0.21
C LEU A 174 -7.54 10.10 0.97
N CYS A 175 -8.22 9.04 0.51
CA CYS A 175 -9.33 8.44 1.24
C CYS A 175 -8.87 7.83 2.57
N VAL A 176 -7.73 7.13 2.57
CA VAL A 176 -7.14 6.55 3.80
C VAL A 176 -6.83 7.65 4.82
N VAL A 177 -6.07 8.67 4.43
CA VAL A 177 -5.77 9.81 5.30
C VAL A 177 -7.06 10.51 5.73
N ALA A 178 -8.02 10.70 4.81
CA ALA A 178 -9.30 11.31 5.15
C ALA A 178 -10.10 10.48 6.17
N SER A 179 -10.00 9.15 6.16
CA SER A 179 -10.68 8.30 7.15
C SER A 179 -10.15 8.44 8.58
N THR A 180 -8.93 8.96 8.75
CA THR A 180 -8.32 9.18 10.06
C THR A 180 -8.69 10.52 10.68
N GLN A 181 -9.50 11.32 9.97
CA GLN A 181 -9.85 12.68 10.35
C GLN A 181 -11.30 12.79 10.80
N ARG A 182 -11.52 13.70 11.73
CA ARG A 182 -12.84 14.20 12.11
C ARG A 182 -13.29 15.29 11.12
N TYR A 183 -14.57 15.27 10.77
CA TYR A 183 -15.24 16.28 9.95
C TYR A 183 -16.47 16.83 10.65
N TRP A 184 -16.77 18.11 10.47
CA TRP A 184 -17.99 18.71 11.04
C TRP A 184 -19.17 18.51 10.08
N VAL A 185 -20.37 18.32 10.61
CA VAL A 185 -21.59 18.11 9.80
C VAL A 185 -22.00 19.32 8.96
N GLU A 186 -21.39 20.47 9.21
CA GLU A 186 -21.54 21.71 8.44
C GLU A 186 -20.60 21.79 7.23
N ASP A 187 -19.56 20.95 7.19
CA ASP A 187 -18.61 20.92 6.09
C ASP A 187 -19.09 20.03 4.95
N LEU A 188 -19.18 20.61 3.76
CA LEU A 188 -19.55 19.91 2.54
C LEU A 188 -18.46 18.88 2.17
N LEU A 189 -18.83 17.60 2.10
CA LEU A 189 -17.95 16.51 1.69
C LEU A 189 -17.34 16.75 0.29
N PRO A 190 -16.03 16.98 0.11
CA PRO A 190 -15.42 16.93 -1.20
C PRO A 190 -15.48 15.48 -1.72
N ILE A 191 -15.85 15.34 -2.99
CA ILE A 191 -15.95 14.06 -3.69
C ILE A 191 -15.22 14.13 -5.02
N HIS A 192 -14.45 13.09 -5.32
CA HIS A 192 -13.91 12.83 -6.65
C HIS A 192 -14.44 11.49 -7.17
N PRO A 193 -14.55 11.31 -8.50
CA PRO A 193 -15.01 10.05 -9.07
C PRO A 193 -14.19 8.84 -8.60
N GLY A 194 -14.87 7.75 -8.27
CA GLY A 194 -14.26 6.47 -7.89
C GLY A 194 -13.78 6.37 -6.45
N CYS A 195 -14.30 7.19 -5.54
CA CYS A 195 -14.14 7.01 -4.10
C CYS A 195 -15.35 6.23 -3.56
N ASP A 196 -15.10 5.25 -2.69
CA ASP A 196 -16.10 4.39 -2.03
C ASP A 196 -16.17 4.62 -0.50
N CYS A 197 -15.60 5.73 -0.01
CA CYS A 197 -15.74 6.09 1.41
C CYS A 197 -17.20 6.30 1.78
N ASN A 198 -17.61 5.70 2.89
CA ASN A 198 -18.87 6.00 3.57
C ASN A 198 -18.70 7.09 4.62
N VAL A 199 -19.83 7.55 5.16
CA VAL A 199 -19.91 8.51 6.24
C VAL A 199 -20.48 7.83 7.48
N GLN A 200 -19.88 8.04 8.64
CA GLN A 200 -20.38 7.51 9.91
C GLN A 200 -20.37 8.65 10.95
N PRO A 201 -21.50 8.94 11.64
CA PRO A 201 -21.50 9.91 12.73
C PRO A 201 -20.48 9.50 13.81
N LEU A 202 -19.81 10.47 14.42
CA LEU A 202 -18.91 10.19 15.53
C LEU A 202 -19.70 10.10 16.85
N PRO A 203 -19.32 9.18 17.75
CA PRO A 203 -19.88 9.15 19.11
C PRO A 203 -19.64 10.47 19.85
N PRO A 204 -20.58 10.90 20.70
CA PRO A 204 -20.38 12.04 21.58
C PRO A 204 -19.08 11.90 22.37
N GLY A 205 -18.27 12.97 22.40
CA GLY A 205 -16.98 12.99 23.12
C GLY A 205 -15.75 12.59 22.29
N MET A 206 -15.91 11.92 21.13
CA MET A 206 -14.80 11.67 20.19
C MET A 206 -14.47 12.85 19.27
N GLU A 207 -15.18 13.97 19.43
CA GLU A 207 -15.08 15.14 18.56
C GLU A 207 -13.90 16.07 18.91
N GLY A 208 -13.23 15.82 20.04
CA GLY A 208 -12.23 16.73 20.61
C GLY A 208 -10.90 16.78 19.86
N SER A 209 -10.56 15.74 19.09
CA SER A 209 -9.33 15.68 18.28
C SER A 209 -9.63 15.75 16.79
N GLN A 210 -8.74 16.42 16.03
CA GLN A 210 -8.81 16.43 14.57
C GLN A 210 -8.46 15.06 14.00
N VAL A 211 -7.45 14.40 14.56
CA VAL A 211 -7.05 13.04 14.21
C VAL A 211 -7.74 12.07 15.16
N ILE A 212 -8.52 11.16 14.60
CA ILE A 212 -9.31 10.15 15.35
C ILE A 212 -8.70 8.75 15.27
N ASP A 213 -7.76 8.52 14.34
CA ASP A 213 -7.00 7.27 14.20
C ASP A 213 -5.54 7.60 13.83
N GLN A 214 -4.72 7.81 14.86
CA GLN A 214 -3.31 8.19 14.67
C GLN A 214 -2.50 7.04 14.05
N ASP A 215 -2.78 5.80 14.43
CA ASP A 215 -2.05 4.62 13.94
C ASP A 215 -2.27 4.43 12.43
N LEU A 216 -3.51 4.56 11.94
CA LEU A 216 -3.78 4.49 10.50
C LEU A 216 -3.16 5.67 9.74
N LEU A 217 -3.12 6.86 10.35
CA LEU A 217 -2.51 8.04 9.73
C LEU A 217 -1.01 7.86 9.56
N ASP A 218 -0.34 7.38 10.61
CA ASP A 218 1.09 7.11 10.61
C ASP A 218 1.44 6.00 9.62
N ARG A 219 0.64 4.93 9.55
CA ARG A 219 0.78 3.88 8.53
C ARG A 219 0.61 4.42 7.12
N ALA A 220 -0.34 5.32 6.89
CA ALA A 220 -0.56 5.94 5.58
C ALA A 220 0.63 6.84 5.19
N HIS A 221 1.14 7.65 6.11
CA HIS A 221 2.33 8.47 5.89
C HIS A 221 3.58 7.63 5.64
N ALA A 222 3.80 6.57 6.43
CA ALA A 222 4.90 5.63 6.23
C ALA A 222 4.83 4.97 4.85
N ALA A 223 3.63 4.55 4.39
CA ALA A 223 3.45 3.98 3.06
C ALA A 223 3.79 4.98 1.93
N VAL A 224 3.45 6.26 2.10
CA VAL A 224 3.80 7.32 1.14
C VAL A 224 5.30 7.62 1.15
N GLU A 225 5.89 7.74 2.34
CA GLU A 225 7.33 7.93 2.52
C GLU A 225 8.13 6.80 1.88
N ASP A 226 7.71 5.55 2.05
CA ASP A 226 8.36 4.37 1.45
C ASP A 226 8.40 4.43 -0.09
N ARG A 227 7.41 5.08 -0.73
CA ARG A 227 7.34 5.20 -2.19
C ARG A 227 8.04 6.44 -2.75
N TYR A 228 7.86 7.60 -2.12
CA TYR A 228 8.34 8.87 -2.65
C TYR A 228 9.64 9.36 -2.00
N GLY A 229 10.03 8.80 -0.86
CA GLY A 229 11.22 9.20 -0.09
C GLY A 229 11.00 10.44 0.78
N SER A 230 9.77 10.94 0.81
CA SER A 230 9.24 11.96 1.71
C SER A 230 7.73 11.73 1.84
N PHE A 231 7.10 12.33 2.85
CA PHE A 231 5.65 12.44 2.93
C PHE A 231 5.27 13.91 3.09
N ALA A 232 4.08 14.29 2.63
CA ALA A 232 3.59 15.65 2.70
C ALA A 232 2.26 15.63 3.46
N PRO A 233 2.22 16.05 4.74
CA PRO A 233 0.99 16.03 5.55
C PRO A 233 -0.18 16.77 4.91
N ASP A 234 0.13 17.79 4.09
CA ASP A 234 -0.86 18.62 3.39
C ASP A 234 -1.19 18.11 1.97
N ALA A 235 -0.59 16.99 1.55
CA ALA A 235 -0.71 16.41 0.21
C ALA A 235 -0.42 17.38 -0.95
N ARG A 236 0.36 18.46 -0.73
CA ARG A 236 0.67 19.46 -1.77
C ARG A 236 1.89 19.07 -2.61
N GLU A 237 2.94 18.56 -1.97
CA GLU A 237 4.18 18.17 -2.65
C GLU A 237 4.10 16.76 -3.24
N ILE A 238 3.28 15.89 -2.65
CA ILE A 238 3.09 14.50 -3.09
C ILE A 238 1.60 14.29 -3.39
N ASP A 239 1.31 13.71 -4.55
CA ASP A 239 -0.06 13.40 -4.97
C ASP A 239 -0.52 12.05 -4.40
N TYR A 240 -1.12 12.09 -3.21
CA TYR A 240 -1.71 10.93 -2.52
C TYR A 240 -2.79 10.22 -3.36
N LYS A 241 -3.35 10.85 -4.41
CA LYS A 241 -4.41 10.26 -5.25
C LYS A 241 -3.98 9.04 -6.08
N LYS A 242 -2.67 8.72 -6.14
CA LYS A 242 -2.11 7.59 -6.90
C LYS A 242 -1.96 6.30 -6.10
N MET A 243 -2.07 6.34 -4.78
CA MET A 243 -2.16 5.15 -3.92
C MET A 243 -3.59 4.63 -3.94
N ILE A 244 -3.79 3.31 -3.90
CA ILE A 244 -5.11 2.67 -3.75
C ILE A 244 -5.00 1.59 -2.67
N LEU A 245 -5.71 1.76 -1.56
CA LEU A 245 -6.05 0.66 -0.67
C LEU A 245 -6.90 -0.36 -1.44
N VAL A 246 -6.35 -1.56 -1.58
CA VAL A 246 -6.96 -2.70 -2.24
C VAL A 246 -7.40 -3.65 -1.13
N THR A 247 -8.69 -3.74 -0.86
CA THR A 247 -9.23 -4.95 -0.23
C THR A 247 -9.38 -6.01 -1.30
N GLU A 248 -8.43 -6.93 -1.35
CA GLU A 248 -8.73 -8.37 -1.45
C GLU A 248 -7.55 -9.12 -0.82
N HIS A 249 -7.65 -9.38 0.48
CA HIS A 249 -6.89 -10.47 1.08
C HIS A 249 -7.78 -11.15 2.12
N GLY A 250 -8.19 -12.38 1.84
CA GLY A 250 -9.16 -13.14 2.63
C GLY A 250 -8.72 -13.47 4.05
N GLU A 251 -7.45 -13.24 4.39
CA GLU A 251 -6.87 -13.56 5.71
C GLU A 251 -6.37 -12.33 6.49
N TYR A 252 -6.12 -11.18 5.84
CA TYR A 252 -5.41 -10.03 6.44
C TYR A 252 -6.23 -8.73 6.50
N GLY A 253 -7.44 -8.72 5.97
CA GLY A 253 -8.22 -7.49 5.85
C GLY A 253 -7.61 -6.51 4.82
N PRO A 254 -7.94 -5.20 4.91
CA PRO A 254 -7.54 -4.22 3.90
C PRO A 254 -6.02 -4.00 3.81
N VAL A 255 -5.46 -4.10 2.60
CA VAL A 255 -4.03 -3.85 2.33
C VAL A 255 -3.86 -2.58 1.49
N MET A 256 -2.94 -1.69 1.87
CA MET A 256 -2.60 -0.50 1.07
C MET A 256 -1.75 -0.88 -0.14
N SER A 257 -2.27 -0.64 -1.35
CA SER A 257 -1.61 -0.92 -2.63
C SER A 257 -1.50 0.39 -3.46
N TRP A 258 -1.01 0.30 -4.68
CA TRP A 258 -0.86 1.47 -5.57
C TRP A 258 -1.65 1.27 -6.85
N LYS A 259 -2.25 2.35 -7.36
CA LYS A 259 -2.80 2.33 -8.72
C LYS A 259 -1.65 2.06 -9.66
N GLU A 260 -1.70 0.90 -10.32
CA GLU A 260 -0.72 0.57 -11.36
C GLU A 260 -0.68 1.72 -12.38
N THR A 261 0.50 2.34 -12.51
CA THR A 261 0.70 3.43 -13.45
C THR A 261 0.56 2.92 -14.88
N VAL A 262 0.17 3.80 -15.83
CA VAL A 262 0.11 3.43 -17.26
C VAL A 262 1.46 2.89 -17.75
N ALA A 263 2.57 3.34 -17.17
CA ALA A 263 3.91 2.85 -17.45
C ALA A 263 4.14 1.42 -16.92
N GLU A 264 3.74 1.12 -15.68
CA GLU A 264 3.77 -0.23 -15.09
C GLU A 264 2.85 -1.18 -15.85
N ARG A 265 1.63 -0.74 -16.21
CA ARG A 265 0.68 -1.51 -17.02
C ARG A 265 1.22 -1.81 -18.41
N ARG A 266 1.79 -0.82 -19.10
CA ARG A 266 2.44 -1.04 -20.41
C ARG A 266 3.62 -1.97 -20.29
N LYS A 267 4.39 -1.90 -19.20
CA LYS A 267 5.51 -2.80 -18.93
C LYS A 267 5.03 -4.22 -18.69
N ARG A 268 3.96 -4.41 -17.91
CA ARG A 268 3.34 -5.72 -17.65
C ARG A 268 2.66 -6.32 -18.88
N LEU A 269 1.91 -5.52 -19.65
CA LEU A 269 1.28 -5.97 -20.90
C LEU A 269 2.33 -6.36 -21.97
N ARG A 270 3.45 -5.63 -22.04
CA ARG A 270 4.61 -6.02 -22.86
C ARG A 270 5.29 -7.32 -22.39
N LEU A 271 5.12 -7.71 -21.13
CA LEU A 271 5.65 -8.95 -20.56
C LEU A 271 4.67 -10.13 -20.68
N THR A 272 3.41 -9.89 -21.05
CA THR A 272 2.32 -10.90 -21.04
C THR A 272 1.69 -11.16 -22.41
N THR A 273 2.19 -10.56 -23.50
CA THR A 273 1.76 -10.94 -24.86
C THR A 273 2.58 -12.14 -25.35
N PRO A 274 1.98 -13.32 -25.59
CA PRO A 274 2.61 -14.36 -26.37
C PRO A 274 2.77 -13.86 -27.80
N ALA A 275 3.95 -14.04 -28.38
CA ALA A 275 4.15 -13.90 -29.81
C ALA A 275 3.40 -15.03 -30.52
N ASP A 276 2.14 -14.80 -30.91
CA ASP A 276 1.55 -15.55 -32.04
C ASP A 276 1.53 -14.59 -33.23
N ASP A 277 2.59 -14.71 -34.02
CA ASP A 277 2.86 -13.97 -35.23
C ASP A 277 2.26 -14.79 -36.38
N ARG A 278 1.01 -14.48 -36.73
CA ARG A 278 0.37 -14.99 -37.96
C ARG A 278 -0.45 -13.90 -38.61
N PHE A 279 0.21 -12.87 -39.13
CA PHE A 279 -0.14 -12.20 -40.39
C PHE A 279 1.08 -11.40 -40.85
N GLY A 280 1.72 -11.90 -41.91
CA GLY A 280 2.99 -11.39 -42.40
C GLY A 280 2.91 -9.96 -42.90
N LEU A 281 3.84 -9.14 -42.40
CA LEU A 281 4.34 -7.97 -43.11
C LEU A 281 5.87 -7.96 -42.97
N VAL A 282 6.49 -7.92 -44.13
CA VAL A 282 7.92 -8.06 -44.38
C VAL A 282 8.69 -6.85 -43.83
N GLY A 283 9.83 -7.12 -43.20
CA GLY A 283 10.95 -6.18 -43.09
C GLY A 283 10.98 -5.32 -41.83
N PHE A 284 11.82 -5.69 -40.87
CA PHE A 284 12.93 -4.88 -40.35
C PHE A 284 13.57 -5.67 -39.19
N GLU A 285 14.74 -6.26 -39.45
CA GLU A 285 15.57 -6.86 -38.41
C GLU A 285 16.02 -5.76 -37.43
N SER A 286 15.44 -5.76 -36.22
CA SER A 286 16.08 -5.10 -35.08
C SER A 286 16.72 -6.17 -34.20
N LYS A 287 18.06 -6.18 -34.18
CA LYS A 287 18.83 -6.95 -33.20
C LYS A 287 18.46 -6.49 -31.79
N LYS A 288 17.47 -7.14 -31.16
CA LYS A 288 17.15 -6.92 -29.75
C LYS A 288 18.01 -7.85 -28.90
N ASN A 289 18.98 -7.25 -28.22
CA ASN A 289 19.69 -7.85 -27.09
C ASN A 289 18.67 -8.34 -26.05
N SER A 290 18.49 -9.66 -25.95
CA SER A 290 17.74 -10.32 -24.88
C SER A 290 18.55 -10.23 -23.57
N ARG A 291 18.37 -9.16 -22.81
CA ARG A 291 18.89 -9.11 -21.42
C ARG A 291 18.10 -10.11 -20.56
N LYS A 292 18.81 -11.10 -20.00
CA LYS A 292 18.27 -12.04 -19.00
C LYS A 292 17.52 -11.28 -17.88
N PRO A 293 16.40 -11.81 -17.37
CA PRO A 293 15.68 -11.20 -16.25
C PRO A 293 16.61 -11.01 -15.04
N SER A 294 16.54 -9.84 -14.41
CA SER A 294 17.39 -9.50 -13.26
C SER A 294 17.01 -10.36 -12.05
N THR A 295 17.99 -11.04 -11.47
CA THR A 295 17.85 -11.85 -10.25
C THR A 295 17.88 -11.00 -8.97
N THR A 296 18.03 -9.67 -9.07
CA THR A 296 18.10 -8.79 -7.90
C THR A 296 16.82 -7.97 -7.75
N PRO A 297 16.18 -7.98 -6.55
CA PRO A 297 15.00 -7.16 -6.30
C PRO A 297 15.25 -5.68 -6.67
N PRO A 298 14.35 -5.02 -7.43
CA PRO A 298 14.57 -3.65 -7.88
C PRO A 298 14.81 -2.64 -6.76
N PHE A 299 14.26 -2.87 -5.56
CA PHE A 299 14.45 -1.98 -4.43
C PHE A 299 15.88 -2.01 -3.89
N MET A 300 16.61 -3.12 -4.07
CA MET A 300 17.99 -3.24 -3.60
C MET A 300 18.95 -2.38 -4.43
N THR A 301 18.70 -2.18 -5.71
CA THR A 301 19.62 -1.45 -6.61
C THR A 301 19.29 0.03 -6.77
N ARG A 302 18.19 0.51 -6.18
CA ARG A 302 17.77 1.92 -6.28
C ARG A 302 18.73 2.84 -5.54
N MET A 303 19.25 3.81 -6.29
CA MET A 303 20.09 4.88 -5.77
C MET A 303 19.35 6.21 -5.63
N LEU A 304 19.78 7.01 -4.66
CA LEU A 304 19.50 8.43 -4.54
C LEU A 304 20.30 9.21 -5.60
N ALA A 305 19.77 10.36 -6.01
CA ALA A 305 20.42 11.24 -6.98
C ALA A 305 21.75 11.81 -6.42
N ALA A 306 21.79 12.06 -5.12
CA ALA A 306 22.97 12.51 -4.37
C ALA A 306 23.17 11.63 -3.11
N ASP A 307 24.28 11.84 -2.41
CA ASP A 307 24.53 11.22 -1.11
C ASP A 307 23.47 11.67 -0.09
N ARG A 308 23.08 10.76 0.79
CA ARG A 308 22.11 11.05 1.85
C ARG A 308 22.67 12.11 2.80
N SER A 309 21.82 13.05 3.23
CA SER A 309 22.20 14.03 4.27
C SER A 309 22.48 13.33 5.59
N LYS A 310 23.25 13.99 6.47
CA LYS A 310 23.58 13.47 7.80
C LYS A 310 22.31 13.17 8.61
N GLU A 311 21.35 14.08 8.60
CA GLU A 311 20.09 13.96 9.35
C GLU A 311 19.26 12.77 8.86
N SER A 312 19.15 12.59 7.54
CA SER A 312 18.44 11.45 6.96
C SER A 312 19.16 10.13 7.25
N PHE A 313 20.49 10.14 7.25
CA PHE A 313 21.29 8.96 7.58
C PHE A 313 21.12 8.56 9.06
N ASP A 314 21.22 9.54 9.96
CA ASP A 314 21.02 9.35 11.40
C ASP A 314 19.59 8.91 11.72
N ALA A 315 18.58 9.39 10.98
CA ALA A 315 17.20 8.94 11.13
C ALA A 315 17.03 7.47 10.76
N GLN A 316 17.63 7.01 9.65
CA GLN A 316 17.58 5.61 9.23
C GLN A 316 18.27 4.70 10.24
N THR A 317 19.41 5.13 10.79
CA THR A 317 20.13 4.44 11.85
C THR A 317 19.29 4.35 13.12
N ARG A 318 18.70 5.47 13.58
CA ARG A 318 17.83 5.47 14.76
C ARG A 318 16.64 4.53 14.60
N ASN A 319 16.03 4.49 13.41
CA ASN A 319 14.91 3.58 13.14
C ASN A 319 15.33 2.09 13.23
N ALA A 320 16.48 1.73 12.66
CA ALA A 320 17.01 0.37 12.76
C ALA A 320 17.32 -0.02 14.21
N LEU A 321 17.95 0.88 14.97
CA LEU A 321 18.26 0.67 16.38
C LEU A 321 17.00 0.52 17.23
N GLU A 322 15.98 1.33 16.97
CA GLU A 322 14.72 1.25 17.72
C GLU A 322 14.04 -0.11 17.53
N ARG A 323 14.06 -0.66 16.32
CA ARG A 323 13.53 -2.00 16.05
C ARG A 323 14.24 -3.09 16.84
N ILE A 324 15.57 -3.01 16.91
CA ILE A 324 16.37 -3.95 17.71
C ILE A 324 15.99 -3.84 19.19
N ARG A 325 15.80 -2.61 19.70
CA ARG A 325 15.35 -2.36 21.08
C ARG A 325 13.96 -2.91 21.34
N THR A 326 12.98 -2.63 20.47
CA THR A 326 11.59 -3.09 20.62
C THR A 326 11.50 -4.60 20.68
N VAL A 327 12.32 -5.31 19.88
CA VAL A 327 12.37 -6.78 19.87
C VAL A 327 13.10 -7.34 21.11
N GLY A 328 13.85 -6.51 21.83
CA GLY A 328 14.68 -6.93 22.98
C GLY A 328 15.96 -7.67 22.57
N ALA A 329 16.43 -7.49 21.34
CA ALA A 329 17.54 -8.25 20.77
C ALA A 329 18.92 -7.60 21.03
N ILE A 330 19.19 -7.25 22.29
CA ILE A 330 20.39 -6.52 22.70
C ILE A 330 21.10 -7.32 23.80
N PRO A 331 22.30 -7.87 23.53
CA PRO A 331 23.09 -8.53 24.55
C PRO A 331 23.43 -7.58 25.71
N ARG A 332 23.50 -8.11 26.93
CA ARG A 332 23.87 -7.31 28.10
C ARG A 332 25.28 -6.73 27.93
N GLY A 333 25.42 -5.42 28.17
CA GLY A 333 26.69 -4.71 28.04
C GLY A 333 27.10 -4.36 26.62
N TYR A 334 26.30 -4.73 25.61
CA TYR A 334 26.56 -4.38 24.22
C TYR A 334 26.31 -2.89 23.97
N GLN A 335 27.25 -2.23 23.30
CA GLN A 335 27.13 -0.86 22.84
C GLN A 335 27.10 -0.85 21.32
N PHE A 336 26.10 -0.17 20.75
CA PHE A 336 25.97 -0.08 19.30
C PHE A 336 27.16 0.68 18.70
N PRO A 337 27.82 0.12 17.67
CA PRO A 337 28.87 0.83 16.94
C PRO A 337 28.30 2.04 16.19
N GLN A 338 29.16 3.01 15.90
CA GLN A 338 28.78 4.15 15.06
C GLN A 338 28.44 3.66 13.65
N VAL A 339 27.42 4.26 13.03
CA VAL A 339 27.11 4.04 11.61
C VAL A 339 27.64 5.22 10.81
N LEU A 340 28.45 4.95 9.79
CA LEU A 340 29.10 5.95 8.94
C LEU A 340 28.85 5.67 7.44
N PRO A 341 28.86 6.68 6.57
CA PRO A 341 28.80 6.46 5.14
C PRO A 341 30.10 5.81 4.64
N LEU A 342 30.00 4.82 3.75
CA LEU A 342 31.15 4.23 3.06
C LEU A 342 31.87 5.29 2.21
N THR A 343 33.20 5.30 2.26
CA THR A 343 34.02 6.12 1.37
C THR A 343 33.88 5.64 -0.08
N LYS A 344 34.22 6.49 -1.06
CA LYS A 344 34.11 6.14 -2.49
C LYS A 344 34.87 4.86 -2.86
N ALA A 345 36.02 4.62 -2.24
CA ALA A 345 36.82 3.42 -2.47
C ALA A 345 36.13 2.13 -1.97
N GLU A 346 35.28 2.25 -0.94
CA GLU A 346 34.62 1.11 -0.30
C GLU A 346 33.26 0.79 -0.91
N GLN A 347 32.68 1.70 -1.70
CA GLN A 347 31.37 1.53 -2.32
C GLN A 347 31.37 0.45 -3.43
N THR A 348 32.54 0.02 -3.90
CA THR A 348 32.67 -1.00 -4.95
C THR A 348 33.68 -2.08 -4.55
N TYR A 349 33.36 -3.34 -4.84
CA TYR A 349 34.24 -4.47 -4.60
C TYR A 349 34.05 -5.54 -5.67
N LYS A 350 35.13 -5.97 -6.33
CA LYS A 350 35.12 -6.95 -7.44
C LYS A 350 34.04 -6.67 -8.51
N GLY A 351 33.84 -5.38 -8.84
CA GLY A 351 32.84 -4.93 -9.81
C GLY A 351 31.39 -4.93 -9.30
N GLY A 352 31.14 -5.31 -8.05
CA GLY A 352 29.85 -5.23 -7.37
C GLY A 352 29.71 -3.99 -6.48
N ILE A 353 28.46 -3.60 -6.20
CA ILE A 353 28.13 -2.53 -5.25
C ILE A 353 28.17 -3.11 -3.83
N VAL A 354 28.96 -2.49 -2.95
CA VAL A 354 28.98 -2.82 -1.52
C VAL A 354 27.84 -2.06 -0.85
N ARG A 355 26.94 -2.79 -0.17
CA ARG A 355 25.73 -2.20 0.44
C ARG A 355 26.01 -1.68 1.84
N GLY A 356 26.74 -2.48 2.60
CA GLY A 356 27.17 -2.23 3.96
C GLY A 356 28.40 -3.08 4.26
N ARG A 357 29.09 -2.74 5.35
CA ARG A 357 30.16 -3.54 5.92
C ARG A 357 30.36 -3.15 7.38
N PHE A 358 30.24 -4.11 8.28
CA PHE A 358 30.79 -4.00 9.62
C PHE A 358 32.33 -4.01 9.55
N LYS A 359 32.97 -3.06 10.24
CA LYS A 359 34.41 -2.80 10.23
C LYS A 359 35.00 -3.20 11.57
N GLU A 360 35.12 -4.50 11.78
CA GLU A 360 35.59 -5.14 13.01
C GLU A 360 37.05 -4.82 13.35
N ASN A 361 37.88 -4.55 12.34
CA ASN A 361 39.32 -4.28 12.51
C ASN A 361 39.66 -2.83 12.85
N GLU A 362 38.68 -1.93 12.85
CA GLU A 362 38.85 -0.51 13.16
C GLU A 362 38.74 -0.28 14.68
N LYS A 363 39.37 0.79 15.19
CA LYS A 363 39.38 1.10 16.63
C LYS A 363 38.84 2.52 16.90
N PRO A 364 37.58 2.69 17.33
CA PRO A 364 36.57 1.65 17.60
C PRO A 364 35.96 1.04 16.32
N PRO A 365 35.39 -0.19 16.38
CA PRO A 365 34.65 -0.77 15.28
C PRO A 365 33.44 0.09 14.89
N TYR A 366 33.12 0.14 13.60
CA TYR A 366 31.97 0.89 13.08
C TYR A 366 31.23 0.13 11.97
N ILE A 367 30.02 0.57 11.62
CA ILE A 367 29.25 0.04 10.50
C ILE A 367 29.31 1.06 9.35
N GLY A 368 29.83 0.64 8.21
CA GLY A 368 29.79 1.43 6.97
C GLY A 368 28.54 1.11 6.14
N ILE A 369 27.79 2.12 5.67
CA ILE A 369 26.64 1.94 4.76
C ILE A 369 26.80 2.78 3.50
N HIS A 370 26.38 2.24 2.35
CA HIS A 370 26.44 2.97 1.08
C HIS A 370 25.55 4.24 1.13
N PRO A 371 26.10 5.45 0.92
CA PRO A 371 25.40 6.72 1.18
C PRO A 371 24.23 6.97 0.23
N ARG A 372 24.27 6.38 -0.97
CA ARG A 372 23.23 6.56 -2.01
C ARG A 372 22.19 5.46 -2.08
N LEU A 373 22.30 4.36 -1.33
CA LEU A 373 21.26 3.33 -1.43
C LEU A 373 19.96 3.85 -0.79
N LYS A 374 18.85 3.73 -1.52
CA LYS A 374 17.54 4.17 -1.02
C LYS A 374 17.08 3.30 0.15
N ASN A 375 17.16 1.98 -0.03
CA ASN A 375 16.69 1.00 0.93
C ASN A 375 17.88 0.38 1.68
N ILE A 376 18.16 0.92 2.86
CA ILE A 376 19.27 0.48 3.72
C ILE A 376 18.83 -0.22 5.00
N GLN A 377 17.53 -0.28 5.32
CA GLN A 377 17.04 -0.85 6.58
C GLN A 377 17.44 -2.32 6.80
N ILE A 378 17.19 -3.20 5.83
CA ILE A 378 17.62 -4.62 5.92
C ILE A 378 19.14 -4.72 5.98
N THR A 379 19.86 -3.88 5.23
CA THR A 379 21.33 -3.82 5.26
C THR A 379 21.82 -3.42 6.65
N LEU A 380 21.25 -2.38 7.26
CA LEU A 380 21.59 -1.92 8.61
C LEU A 380 21.40 -3.04 9.64
N LEU A 381 20.25 -3.72 9.62
CA LEU A 381 19.99 -4.84 10.53
C LEU A 381 20.97 -5.99 10.32
N HIS A 382 21.35 -6.28 9.07
CA HIS A 382 22.36 -7.27 8.73
C HIS A 382 23.75 -6.90 9.30
N GLU A 383 24.21 -5.66 9.09
CA GLU A 383 25.49 -5.21 9.65
C GLU A 383 25.47 -5.17 11.19
N PHE A 384 24.34 -4.82 11.81
CA PHE A 384 24.19 -4.94 13.26
C PHE A 384 24.27 -6.40 13.72
N GLY A 385 23.74 -7.34 12.94
CA GLY A 385 23.91 -8.77 13.16
C GLY A 385 25.38 -9.18 13.24
N HIS A 386 26.22 -8.72 12.30
CA HIS A 386 27.67 -8.93 12.37
C HIS A 386 28.31 -8.35 13.63
N SER A 387 27.92 -7.13 14.01
CA SER A 387 28.49 -6.50 15.21
C SER A 387 28.07 -7.19 16.51
N ILE A 388 26.87 -7.76 16.58
CA ILE A 388 26.38 -8.54 17.71
C ILE A 388 27.11 -9.89 17.76
N ASP A 389 27.26 -10.57 16.62
CA ASP A 389 28.02 -11.82 16.50
C ASP A 389 29.47 -11.65 16.98
N TRP A 390 30.11 -10.55 16.56
CA TRP A 390 31.46 -10.17 16.97
C TRP A 390 31.59 -9.87 18.48
N TYR A 391 30.60 -9.19 19.05
CA TYR A 391 30.56 -8.90 20.48
C TYR A 391 30.39 -10.18 21.30
N LEU A 392 29.47 -11.05 20.88
CA LEU A 392 29.18 -12.32 21.56
C LEU A 392 30.36 -13.29 21.51
N GLY A 393 31.24 -13.19 20.51
CA GLY A 393 32.47 -13.95 20.41
C GLY A 393 33.70 -13.27 21.03
N ASN A 394 33.53 -12.19 21.80
CA ASN A 394 34.60 -11.48 22.50
C ASN A 394 35.75 -11.00 21.58
N ASN A 395 35.40 -10.16 20.60
CA ASN A 395 36.30 -9.72 19.51
C ASN A 395 36.67 -10.82 18.51
N ALA A 396 35.75 -11.74 18.29
CA ALA A 396 35.74 -12.70 17.20
C ALA A 396 34.27 -12.98 16.82
N PHE A 397 33.99 -13.44 15.61
CA PHE A 397 32.62 -13.85 15.24
C PHE A 397 32.27 -15.15 15.96
N ALA A 398 31.31 -15.11 16.90
CA ALA A 398 30.90 -16.29 17.65
C ALA A 398 30.43 -17.43 16.74
N SER A 399 29.80 -17.10 15.61
CA SER A 399 29.36 -18.06 14.59
C SER A 399 30.49 -18.79 13.86
N GLU A 400 31.73 -18.28 13.90
CA GLU A 400 32.91 -18.85 13.23
C GLU A 400 33.87 -19.56 14.20
N LEU A 401 33.57 -19.60 15.50
CA LEU A 401 34.42 -20.26 16.49
C LEU A 401 34.39 -21.78 16.33
N SER A 402 35.56 -22.42 16.33
CA SER A 402 35.67 -23.88 16.20
C SER A 402 35.30 -24.63 17.49
N GLU A 403 35.42 -23.98 18.65
CA GLU A 403 35.12 -24.56 19.96
C GLU A 403 33.68 -24.21 20.39
N VAL A 404 32.71 -24.97 19.88
CA VAL A 404 31.29 -24.78 20.16
C VAL A 404 30.94 -25.00 21.65
N SER A 405 31.77 -25.75 22.39
CA SER A 405 31.53 -26.15 23.78
C SER A 405 31.91 -25.10 24.84
N ALA A 406 32.44 -23.94 24.45
CA ALA A 406 32.97 -22.96 25.41
C ALA A 406 31.89 -22.11 26.10
N SER A 407 30.72 -21.89 25.49
CA SER A 407 29.59 -21.20 26.15
C SER A 407 28.24 -21.53 25.50
N ARG A 408 27.17 -21.53 26.32
CA ARG A 408 25.77 -21.73 25.87
C ARG A 408 25.34 -20.74 24.78
N ARG A 409 25.91 -19.53 24.77
CA ARG A 409 25.65 -18.51 23.73
C ARG A 409 26.22 -18.93 22.37
N VAL A 410 27.48 -19.35 22.34
CA VAL A 410 28.13 -19.85 21.11
C VAL A 410 27.39 -21.09 20.60
N GLU A 411 27.06 -22.04 21.47
CA GLU A 411 26.27 -23.22 21.09
C GLU A 411 24.92 -22.84 20.45
N THR A 412 24.20 -21.86 21.04
CA THR A 412 22.92 -21.39 20.50
C THR A 412 23.08 -20.73 19.13
N ILE A 413 24.14 -19.94 18.93
CA ILE A 413 24.45 -19.31 17.62
C ILE A 413 24.74 -20.37 16.56
N HIS A 414 25.57 -21.36 16.86
CA HIS A 414 25.84 -22.47 15.95
C HIS A 414 24.58 -23.25 15.62
N ARG A 415 23.69 -23.44 16.60
CA ARG A 415 22.38 -24.05 16.36
C ARG A 415 21.53 -23.23 15.40
N ILE A 416 21.42 -21.90 15.54
CA ILE A 416 20.62 -21.11 14.58
C ILE A 416 21.22 -21.20 13.18
N VAL A 417 22.56 -21.15 13.06
CA VAL A 417 23.24 -21.23 11.76
C VAL A 417 22.98 -22.59 11.10
N ASN A 418 23.10 -23.69 11.85
CA ASN A 418 22.88 -25.04 11.33
C ASN A 418 21.43 -25.24 10.90
N GLU A 419 20.46 -24.83 11.73
CA GLU A 419 19.03 -24.94 11.41
C GLU A 419 18.69 -24.14 10.14
N LEU A 420 19.24 -22.93 9.99
CA LEU A 420 19.05 -22.12 8.79
C LEU A 420 19.71 -22.74 7.55
N LEU A 421 20.89 -23.34 7.68
CA LEU A 421 21.59 -24.00 6.57
C LEU A 421 20.92 -25.29 6.12
N ASP A 422 20.21 -25.99 7.01
CA ASP A 422 19.55 -27.27 6.71
C ASP A 422 18.22 -27.12 5.93
N THR A 423 17.65 -25.91 5.89
CA THR A 423 16.45 -25.59 5.09
C THR A 423 16.67 -25.64 3.57
N GLU A 424 15.60 -25.70 2.77
CA GLU A 424 15.70 -25.64 1.29
C GLU A 424 16.37 -24.32 0.85
N SER A 425 15.99 -23.20 1.47
CA SER A 425 16.65 -21.91 1.26
C SER A 425 18.14 -21.94 1.58
N GLY A 426 18.52 -22.50 2.74
CA GLY A 426 19.91 -22.62 3.15
C GLY A 426 20.75 -23.46 2.19
N GLN A 427 20.21 -24.61 1.77
CA GLN A 427 20.86 -25.51 0.82
C GLN A 427 21.04 -24.86 -0.56
N SER A 428 20.13 -23.97 -0.96
CA SER A 428 20.17 -23.27 -2.25
C SER A 428 21.22 -22.14 -2.33
N LEU A 429 21.92 -21.82 -1.22
CA LEU A 429 23.00 -20.83 -1.22
C LEU A 429 24.21 -21.36 -2.00
N THR A 430 24.52 -20.73 -3.14
CA THR A 430 25.52 -21.23 -4.11
C THR A 430 26.93 -20.66 -3.98
N SER A 431 27.19 -19.73 -3.05
CA SER A 431 28.50 -19.08 -2.88
C SER A 431 29.03 -19.34 -1.49
N ASP A 432 30.31 -19.73 -1.38
CA ASP A 432 31.01 -19.96 -0.10
C ASP A 432 30.87 -18.78 0.85
N TYR A 433 30.91 -17.56 0.31
CA TYR A 433 30.68 -16.35 1.09
C TYR A 433 29.28 -16.33 1.70
N HIS A 434 28.24 -16.60 0.90
CA HIS A 434 26.86 -16.60 1.39
C HIS A 434 26.55 -17.74 2.37
N ARG A 435 27.31 -18.84 2.32
CA ARG A 435 27.19 -19.99 3.23
C ARG A 435 28.02 -19.84 4.50
N SER A 436 28.89 -18.82 4.59
CA SER A 436 29.69 -18.60 5.79
C SER A 436 28.80 -18.35 7.02
N SER A 437 29.19 -18.91 8.17
CA SER A 437 28.37 -18.89 9.38
C SER A 437 28.00 -17.46 9.81
N LYS A 438 28.93 -16.51 9.72
CA LYS A 438 28.66 -15.10 10.06
C LYS A 438 27.66 -14.44 9.14
N GLU A 439 27.65 -14.78 7.85
CA GLU A 439 26.70 -14.24 6.87
C GLU A 439 25.31 -14.82 7.09
N VAL A 440 25.24 -16.13 7.36
CA VAL A 440 23.98 -16.82 7.70
C VAL A 440 23.39 -16.23 8.98
N PHE A 441 24.21 -16.09 10.03
CA PHE A 441 23.78 -15.49 11.30
C PHE A 441 23.30 -14.05 11.11
N ALA A 442 24.06 -13.19 10.43
CA ALA A 442 23.69 -11.79 10.22
C ALA A 442 22.38 -11.63 9.43
N ARG A 443 22.15 -12.48 8.43
CA ARG A 443 20.89 -12.52 7.67
C ARG A 443 19.72 -13.05 8.48
N GLY A 444 19.95 -14.10 9.25
CA GLY A 444 18.98 -14.66 10.18
C GLY A 444 18.58 -13.63 11.23
N PHE A 445 19.55 -12.93 11.82
CA PHE A 445 19.31 -11.85 12.77
C PHE A 445 18.44 -10.74 12.14
N ALA A 446 18.79 -10.27 10.94
CA ALA A 446 17.98 -9.27 10.25
C ALA A 446 16.53 -9.74 10.02
N GLN A 447 16.34 -10.99 9.59
CA GLN A 447 15.01 -11.59 9.41
C GLN A 447 14.27 -11.76 10.74
N TYR A 448 14.95 -12.12 11.83
CA TYR A 448 14.37 -12.23 13.17
C TYR A 448 13.83 -10.89 13.67
N ILE A 449 14.62 -9.80 13.58
CA ILE A 449 14.16 -8.46 13.96
C ILE A 449 12.94 -8.03 13.14
N ILE A 450 12.97 -8.29 11.84
CA ILE A 450 11.87 -7.93 10.92
C ILE A 450 10.61 -8.73 11.23
N THR A 451 10.74 -10.03 11.47
CA THR A 451 9.61 -10.94 11.71
C THR A 451 8.99 -10.69 13.08
N LYS A 452 9.81 -10.60 14.14
CA LYS A 452 9.32 -10.37 15.51
C LYS A 452 8.85 -8.94 15.75
N GLY A 453 9.45 -7.96 15.07
CA GLY A 453 9.02 -6.57 15.09
C GLY A 453 7.71 -6.29 14.33
N SER A 454 7.13 -7.30 13.67
CA SER A 454 5.87 -7.18 12.89
C SER A 454 5.89 -6.06 11.83
N ASP A 455 7.06 -5.76 11.24
CA ASP A 455 7.15 -4.76 10.16
C ASP A 455 6.80 -5.40 8.81
N HIS A 456 5.53 -5.29 8.43
CA HIS A 456 5.00 -5.90 7.21
C HIS A 456 5.69 -5.40 5.92
N GLY A 457 6.21 -4.16 5.90
CA GLY A 457 6.93 -3.61 4.75
C GLY A 457 8.30 -4.25 4.56
N LEU A 458 9.03 -4.47 5.64
CA LEU A 458 10.31 -5.16 5.64
C LEU A 458 10.14 -6.68 5.44
N VAL A 459 9.09 -7.30 5.99
CA VAL A 459 8.75 -8.72 5.73
C VAL A 459 8.51 -8.95 4.24
N THR A 460 7.76 -8.06 3.57
CA THR A 460 7.54 -8.15 2.12
C THR A 460 8.85 -8.08 1.34
N LYS A 461 9.77 -7.19 1.74
CA LYS A 461 11.10 -7.06 1.12
C LYS A 461 11.95 -8.31 1.36
N VAL A 462 11.89 -8.92 2.56
CA VAL A 462 12.55 -10.20 2.88
C VAL A 462 12.02 -11.32 1.99
N ASN A 463 10.70 -11.44 1.83
CA ASN A 463 10.06 -12.44 0.97
C ASN A 463 10.43 -12.24 -0.51
N GLU A 464 10.56 -11.00 -0.98
CA GLU A 464 11.03 -10.73 -2.34
C GLU A 464 12.50 -11.12 -2.54
N ILE A 465 13.36 -10.91 -1.53
CA ILE A 465 14.76 -11.38 -1.54
C ILE A 465 14.82 -12.91 -1.58
N HIS A 466 14.03 -13.59 -0.75
CA HIS A 466 13.90 -15.04 -0.77
C HIS A 466 13.46 -15.52 -2.17
N ARG A 467 12.37 -14.99 -2.71
CA ARG A 467 11.82 -15.41 -4.01
C ARG A 467 12.79 -15.23 -5.18
N LEU A 468 13.56 -14.14 -5.20
CA LEU A 468 14.42 -13.79 -6.34
C LEU A 468 15.87 -14.28 -6.21
N GLN A 469 16.39 -14.37 -4.98
CA GLN A 469 17.80 -14.67 -4.72
C GLN A 469 18.02 -15.87 -3.82
N ARG A 470 16.97 -16.36 -3.12
CA ARG A 470 17.06 -17.37 -2.06
C ARG A 470 18.15 -17.06 -1.02
N ARG A 471 18.37 -15.77 -0.75
CA ARG A 471 19.36 -15.29 0.23
C ARG A 471 18.78 -15.09 1.63
N GLN A 472 17.46 -15.08 1.74
CA GLN A 472 16.67 -15.12 2.98
C GLN A 472 15.78 -16.37 2.95
N TRP A 473 15.18 -16.70 4.09
CA TRP A 473 14.36 -17.89 4.28
C TRP A 473 12.88 -17.62 4.08
N ALA A 474 12.13 -18.62 3.63
CA ALA A 474 10.67 -18.56 3.64
C ALA A 474 10.15 -18.47 5.08
N THR A 475 8.91 -18.00 5.25
CA THR A 475 8.33 -17.77 6.59
C THR A 475 8.23 -19.06 7.41
N ASP A 476 7.82 -20.15 6.77
CA ASP A 476 7.70 -21.49 7.34
C ASP A 476 9.06 -22.10 7.69
N GLU A 477 10.06 -21.91 6.84
CA GLU A 477 11.45 -22.32 7.11
C GLU A 477 12.07 -21.55 8.28
N PHE A 478 11.73 -20.28 8.45
CA PHE A 478 12.32 -19.42 9.47
C PHE A 478 11.62 -19.54 10.84
N ALA A 479 10.34 -19.89 10.87
CA ALA A 479 9.54 -19.97 12.09
C ALA A 479 10.17 -20.83 13.22
N PRO A 480 10.77 -22.01 12.95
CA PRO A 480 11.42 -22.83 13.97
C PRO A 480 12.69 -22.19 14.58
N VAL A 481 13.29 -21.20 13.90
CA VAL A 481 14.52 -20.54 14.33
C VAL A 481 14.24 -19.36 15.27
N ILE A 482 13.03 -18.81 15.27
CA ILE A 482 12.64 -17.67 16.14
C ILE A 482 12.88 -17.97 17.63
N PRO A 483 12.44 -19.11 18.18
CA PRO A 483 12.68 -19.44 19.59
C PRO A 483 14.18 -19.56 19.96
N LEU A 484 15.04 -19.89 18.99
CA LEU A 484 16.49 -19.96 19.22
C LEU A 484 17.10 -18.57 19.35
N PHE A 485 16.65 -17.59 18.56
CA PHE A 485 17.01 -16.19 18.77
C PHE A 485 16.47 -15.65 20.10
N ASP A 486 15.23 -16.00 20.47
CA ASP A 486 14.68 -15.64 21.78
C ASP A 486 15.55 -16.17 22.92
N ALA A 487 15.95 -17.44 22.83
CA ALA A 487 16.86 -18.06 23.79
C ALA A 487 18.22 -17.34 23.83
N LEU A 488 18.80 -17.02 22.67
CA LEU A 488 20.10 -16.34 22.58
C LEU A 488 20.12 -15.02 23.36
N PHE A 489 19.09 -14.19 23.18
CA PHE A 489 18.98 -12.89 23.85
C PHE A 489 18.43 -12.95 25.28
N SER A 490 18.03 -14.13 25.74
CA SER A 490 17.60 -14.38 27.13
C SER A 490 18.72 -14.95 28.01
N ILE A 491 19.92 -15.23 27.46
CA ILE A 491 21.06 -15.74 28.22
C ILE A 491 21.76 -14.57 28.94
N GLU A 492 21.87 -14.68 30.27
CA GLU A 492 22.49 -13.68 31.15
C GLU A 492 24.00 -13.46 30.94
#